data_AF-A0A6M8VDK5-F1
#
_entry.id   AF-A0A6M8VDK5-F1
#
_cell.length_a   1.000
_cell.length_b   1.000
_cell.length_c   1.000
_cell.angle_alpha   90.00
_cell.angle_beta   90.00
_cell.angle_gamma   90.00
#
_symmetry.space_group_name_H-M   'P 1'
#
loop_
_entity.id
_entity.type
_entity.pdbx_description
1 polymer ?
#
loop_
_entity_poly.entity_id
_entity_poly.type
_entity_poly.pdbx_seq_one_letter_code
_entity_poly.pdbx_strand_id
1 'polypeptide(L)'
;MKTIQSFLLIFILLNISLTAQWSSNPAINLTVCDTTGEQALAKIVSTSDGGCYISWFDTRSGSYSVYLQRLDAMGNKQWAPNGLLVSNNPQDTWITDYDLLADDNDNAIIAFSDIRNGGNLNPVVYAISPTGDFLWGNNGIVLNPTTDFQPSPKLAKNQ
;
A
#
# COMPACT_ATOMS: atom_id res chain seq x y z
N MET A 1 21.73 66.92 -8.48
CA MET A 1 21.94 65.57 -7.91
C MET A 1 20.61 64.84 -7.80
N LYS A 2 20.23 64.01 -8.78
CA LYS A 2 19.28 62.89 -8.59
C LYS A 2 19.60 61.82 -9.64
N THR A 3 20.32 60.79 -9.23
CA THR A 3 20.60 59.59 -10.04
C THR A 3 19.51 58.56 -9.75
N ILE A 4 18.76 58.15 -10.77
CA ILE A 4 17.78 57.07 -10.70
C ILE A 4 18.53 55.77 -11.00
N GLN A 5 18.67 54.89 -10.01
CA GLN A 5 19.18 53.53 -10.20
C GLN A 5 18.02 52.61 -10.57
N SER A 6 18.01 52.09 -11.79
CA SER A 6 17.14 50.97 -12.17
C SER A 6 17.67 49.67 -11.56
N PHE A 7 16.85 48.99 -10.78
CA PHE A 7 17.10 47.61 -10.33
C PHE A 7 16.58 46.64 -11.40
N LEU A 8 17.48 45.86 -11.99
CA LEU A 8 17.14 44.74 -12.88
C LEU A 8 16.93 43.48 -12.03
N LEU A 9 15.69 42.99 -11.96
CA LEU A 9 15.35 41.74 -11.28
C LEU A 9 15.56 40.56 -12.24
N ILE A 10 16.59 39.75 -12.01
CA ILE A 10 16.86 38.53 -12.78
C ILE A 10 16.09 37.37 -12.14
N PHE A 11 15.10 36.83 -12.86
CA PHE A 11 14.40 35.59 -12.49
C PHE A 11 15.22 34.38 -12.99
N ILE A 12 15.78 33.61 -12.07
CA ILE A 12 16.46 32.33 -12.36
C ILE A 12 15.39 31.23 -12.40
N LEU A 13 15.10 30.69 -13.58
CA LEU A 13 14.28 29.49 -13.75
C LEU A 13 15.15 28.26 -13.38
N LEU A 14 14.97 27.73 -12.17
CA LEU A 14 15.48 26.40 -11.82
C LEU A 14 14.65 25.36 -12.59
N ASN A 15 15.28 24.70 -13.55
CA ASN A 15 14.73 23.49 -14.17
C ASN A 15 14.79 22.37 -13.15
N ILE A 16 13.72 22.17 -12.38
CA ILE A 16 13.55 20.98 -11.56
C ILE A 16 12.97 19.92 -12.48
N SER A 17 13.83 19.09 -13.07
CA SER A 17 13.38 17.89 -13.77
C SER A 17 12.93 16.87 -12.72
N LEU A 18 11.63 16.77 -12.47
CA LEU A 18 11.05 15.64 -11.77
C LEU A 18 10.95 14.48 -12.77
N THR A 19 11.97 13.62 -12.80
CA THR A 19 11.91 12.38 -13.58
C THR A 19 11.08 11.36 -12.83
N ALA A 20 10.11 10.74 -13.50
CA ALA A 20 9.42 9.58 -12.96
C ALA A 20 10.44 8.49 -12.55
N GLN A 21 10.15 7.77 -11.46
CA GLN A 21 10.97 6.67 -10.97
C GLN A 21 10.91 5.43 -11.88
N TRP A 22 9.92 5.37 -12.77
CA TRP A 22 9.85 4.36 -13.82
C TRP A 22 11.09 4.43 -14.72
N SER A 23 11.87 3.35 -14.73
CA SER A 23 12.98 3.20 -15.66
C SER A 23 12.46 3.17 -17.10
N SER A 24 13.06 3.96 -17.99
CA SER A 24 12.85 3.82 -19.43
C SER A 24 13.53 2.56 -20.00
N ASN A 25 14.40 1.92 -19.23
CA ASN A 25 15.01 0.64 -19.55
C ASN A 25 14.18 -0.50 -18.94
N PRO A 26 13.55 -1.37 -19.76
CA PRO A 26 12.71 -2.47 -19.29
C PRO A 26 13.49 -3.56 -18.54
N ALA A 27 14.83 -3.55 -18.56
CA ALA A 27 15.66 -4.45 -17.78
C ALA A 27 15.84 -4.01 -16.32
N ILE A 28 15.42 -2.79 -15.97
CA ILE A 28 15.53 -2.24 -14.61
C ILE A 28 14.13 -2.15 -14.04
N ASN A 29 13.83 -3.04 -13.09
CA ASN A 29 12.56 -3.05 -12.38
C ASN A 29 12.58 -2.07 -11.20
N LEU A 30 11.42 -1.50 -10.87
CA LEU A 30 11.24 -0.76 -9.64
C LEU A 30 11.00 -1.76 -8.49
N THR A 31 11.98 -1.88 -7.58
CA THR A 31 11.81 -2.69 -6.37
C THR A 31 10.85 -2.01 -5.40
N VAL A 32 9.76 -2.71 -5.05
CA VAL A 32 8.78 -2.23 -4.05
C VAL A 32 9.22 -2.58 -2.63
N CYS A 33 9.76 -3.78 -2.46
CA CYS A 33 10.24 -4.33 -1.19
C CYS A 33 11.49 -5.20 -1.43
N ASP A 34 12.53 -5.04 -0.60
CA ASP A 34 13.80 -5.75 -0.71
C ASP A 34 14.26 -6.45 0.60
N THR A 35 13.32 -6.74 1.49
CA THR A 35 13.64 -7.37 2.78
C THR A 35 13.92 -8.85 2.69
N THR A 36 14.69 -9.37 3.64
CA THR A 36 14.85 -10.80 3.86
C THR A 36 13.52 -11.42 4.29
N GLY A 37 13.03 -12.43 3.57
CA GLY A 37 11.73 -13.06 3.81
C GLY A 37 11.07 -13.46 2.49
N GLU A 38 10.01 -14.25 2.56
CA GLU A 38 9.15 -14.51 1.42
C GLU A 38 8.20 -13.33 1.22
N GLN A 39 8.05 -12.86 -0.03
CA GLN A 39 7.03 -11.92 -0.45
C GLN A 39 6.04 -12.66 -1.34
N ALA A 40 4.84 -12.94 -0.83
CA ALA A 40 3.87 -13.83 -1.46
C ALA A 40 2.55 -13.12 -1.80
N LEU A 41 1.86 -13.66 -2.81
CA LEU A 41 0.51 -13.26 -3.22
C LEU A 41 0.35 -11.74 -3.41
N ALA A 42 1.26 -11.09 -4.13
CA ALA A 42 1.14 -9.67 -4.38
C ALA A 42 -0.18 -9.31 -5.10
N LYS A 43 -0.84 -8.24 -4.67
CA LYS A 43 -2.02 -7.63 -5.33
C LYS A 43 -1.71 -6.19 -5.69
N ILE A 44 -2.35 -5.70 -6.74
CA ILE A 44 -2.21 -4.31 -7.19
C ILE A 44 -3.58 -3.75 -7.57
N VAL A 45 -3.81 -2.49 -7.24
CA VAL A 45 -4.98 -1.72 -7.70
C VAL A 45 -4.56 -0.29 -8.02
N SER A 46 -5.10 0.27 -9.11
CA SER A 46 -4.88 1.67 -9.49
C SER A 46 -5.67 2.62 -8.61
N THR A 47 -5.12 3.81 -8.36
CA THR A 47 -5.82 4.93 -7.71
C THR A 47 -6.28 5.96 -8.74
N SER A 48 -7.25 6.79 -8.37
CA SER A 48 -7.82 7.81 -9.26
C SER A 48 -6.83 8.90 -9.67
N ASP A 49 -5.81 9.14 -8.85
CA ASP A 49 -4.70 10.06 -9.10
C ASP A 49 -3.61 9.52 -10.04
N GLY A 50 -3.83 8.33 -10.63
CA GLY A 50 -2.90 7.68 -11.55
C GLY A 50 -1.77 6.90 -10.86
N GLY A 51 -1.75 6.87 -9.53
CA GLY A 51 -0.90 5.99 -8.74
C GLY A 51 -1.43 4.56 -8.62
N CYS A 52 -0.87 3.82 -7.68
CA CYS A 52 -1.37 2.50 -7.32
C CYS A 52 -1.07 2.11 -5.87
N TYR A 53 -1.81 1.12 -5.39
CA TYR A 53 -1.50 0.36 -4.19
C TYR A 53 -0.97 -1.02 -4.55
N ILE A 54 0.05 -1.48 -3.85
CA ILE A 54 0.59 -2.84 -3.96
C ILE A 54 0.61 -3.44 -2.57
N SER A 55 -0.12 -4.55 -2.36
CA SER A 55 -0.09 -5.32 -1.10
C SER A 55 0.58 -6.67 -1.30
N TRP A 56 1.13 -7.23 -0.23
CA TRP A 56 1.71 -8.57 -0.23
C TRP A 56 1.71 -9.18 1.17
N PHE A 57 1.80 -10.49 1.24
CA PHE A 57 2.19 -11.20 2.45
C PHE A 57 3.72 -11.23 2.55
N ASP A 58 4.24 -11.00 3.74
CA ASP A 58 5.68 -10.93 3.99
C ASP A 58 6.05 -11.73 5.24
N THR A 59 7.11 -12.56 5.17
CA THR A 59 7.59 -13.35 6.31
C THR A 59 8.85 -12.79 6.99
N ARG A 60 9.23 -11.53 6.70
CA ARG A 60 10.45 -10.90 7.28
C ARG A 60 10.50 -10.90 8.81
N SER A 61 9.35 -11.00 9.47
CA SER A 61 9.22 -11.04 10.94
C SER A 61 9.02 -12.46 11.49
N GLY A 62 9.24 -13.51 10.69
CA GLY A 62 9.16 -14.91 11.10
C GLY A 62 7.78 -15.56 10.96
N SER A 63 6.75 -14.80 10.58
CA SER A 63 5.41 -15.29 10.22
C SER A 63 4.82 -14.36 9.16
N TYR A 64 3.80 -14.81 8.43
CA TYR A 64 3.12 -13.99 7.43
C TYR A 64 2.49 -12.76 8.08
N SER A 65 2.86 -11.59 7.56
CA SER A 65 2.26 -10.30 7.87
C SER A 65 1.81 -9.63 6.58
N VAL A 66 0.77 -8.82 6.64
CA VAL A 66 0.25 -8.10 5.47
C VAL A 66 0.91 -6.74 5.40
N TYR A 67 1.51 -6.42 4.26
CA TYR A 67 2.11 -5.12 3.98
C TYR A 67 1.41 -4.47 2.77
N LEU A 68 1.47 -3.14 2.74
CA LEU A 68 0.95 -2.32 1.64
C LEU A 68 1.93 -1.20 1.33
N GLN A 69 2.08 -0.88 0.05
CA GLN A 69 2.78 0.31 -0.41
C GLN A 69 1.89 1.09 -1.37
N ARG A 70 1.93 2.42 -1.26
CA ARG A 70 1.33 3.33 -2.24
C ARG A 70 2.43 3.93 -3.11
N LEU A 71 2.23 3.89 -4.42
CA LEU A 71 3.06 4.59 -5.40
C LEU A 71 2.25 5.74 -6.00
N ASP A 72 2.86 6.91 -6.20
CA ASP A 72 2.25 7.97 -7.01
C ASP A 72 2.32 7.62 -8.51
N ALA A 73 1.73 8.48 -9.35
CA ALA A 73 1.76 8.32 -10.81
C ALA A 73 3.18 8.26 -11.40
N MET A 74 4.17 8.81 -10.70
CA MET A 74 5.57 8.78 -11.09
C MET A 74 6.30 7.52 -10.58
N GLY A 75 5.62 6.64 -9.83
CA GLY A 75 6.20 5.44 -9.25
C GLY A 75 6.94 5.67 -7.93
N ASN A 76 6.84 6.87 -7.33
CA ASN A 76 7.49 7.15 -6.04
C ASN A 76 6.69 6.52 -4.90
N LYS A 77 7.40 5.82 -4.01
CA LYS A 77 6.84 5.32 -2.75
C LYS A 77 6.34 6.48 -1.89
N GLN A 78 5.08 6.43 -1.47
CA GLN A 78 4.45 7.46 -0.66
C GLN A 78 4.58 7.21 0.85
N TRP A 79 4.91 5.99 1.25
CA TRP A 79 5.19 5.63 2.64
C TRP A 79 6.63 5.14 2.82
N ALA A 80 6.96 4.76 4.05
CA ALA A 80 8.28 4.25 4.39
C ALA A 80 8.75 3.13 3.42
N PRO A 81 10.07 3.03 3.19
CA PRO A 81 10.63 1.91 2.42
C PRO A 81 10.13 0.57 2.95
N ASN A 82 9.94 -0.39 2.03
CA ASN A 82 9.49 -1.75 2.35
C ASN A 82 8.06 -1.86 2.93
N GLY A 83 7.25 -0.81 2.74
CA GLY A 83 5.80 -0.84 2.93
C GLY A 83 5.34 -0.50 4.34
N LEU A 84 4.09 -0.07 4.43
CA LEU A 84 3.31 0.04 5.64
C LEU A 84 2.89 -1.36 6.11
N LEU A 85 3.14 -1.69 7.38
CA LEU A 85 2.61 -2.90 8.00
C LEU A 85 1.10 -2.71 8.24
N VAL A 86 0.28 -3.50 7.55
CA VAL A 86 -1.19 -3.50 7.71
C VAL A 86 -1.61 -4.42 8.86
N SER A 87 -1.04 -5.62 8.94
CA SER A 87 -1.35 -6.55 10.04
C SER A 87 -0.21 -7.53 10.29
N ASN A 88 0.13 -7.71 11.56
CA ASN A 88 0.99 -8.78 12.07
C ASN A 88 0.21 -9.69 13.05
N ASN A 89 -1.13 -9.72 12.95
CA ASN A 89 -1.94 -10.64 13.73
C ASN A 89 -1.57 -12.10 13.37
N PRO A 90 -1.78 -13.05 14.29
CA PRO A 90 -1.43 -14.44 14.07
C PRO A 90 -1.98 -14.98 12.74
N GLN A 91 -1.07 -15.50 11.92
CA GLN A 91 -1.34 -16.23 10.70
C GLN A 91 -1.02 -17.71 10.88
N ASP A 92 -1.64 -18.56 10.07
CA ASP A 92 -1.21 -19.96 9.98
C ASP A 92 0.13 -20.05 9.21
N THR A 93 0.71 -21.23 9.18
CA THR A 93 1.90 -21.61 8.40
C THR A 93 1.68 -21.59 6.88
N TRP A 94 0.45 -21.34 6.44
CA TRP A 94 0.03 -21.22 5.06
C TRP A 94 -0.97 -20.07 4.92
N ILE A 95 -1.07 -19.52 3.72
CA ILE A 95 -1.92 -18.38 3.40
C ILE A 95 -2.89 -18.76 2.28
N THR A 96 -4.01 -18.05 2.23
CA THR A 96 -4.99 -18.17 1.15
C THR A 96 -4.99 -16.93 0.29
N ASP A 97 -5.63 -17.02 -0.88
CA ASP A 97 -5.87 -15.83 -1.70
C ASP A 97 -6.64 -14.77 -0.90
N TYR A 98 -6.49 -13.50 -1.28
CA TYR A 98 -7.10 -12.34 -0.62
C TYR A 98 -7.43 -11.27 -1.66
N ASP A 99 -7.93 -10.12 -1.22
CA ASP A 99 -8.36 -9.06 -2.14
C ASP A 99 -7.95 -7.64 -1.69
N LEU A 100 -7.79 -6.77 -2.67
CA LEU A 100 -7.41 -5.37 -2.52
C LEU A 100 -8.21 -4.50 -3.51
N LEU A 101 -8.82 -3.43 -3.00
CA LEU A 101 -9.57 -2.44 -3.77
C LEU A 101 -9.19 -1.01 -3.33
N ALA A 102 -9.29 -0.04 -4.23
CA ALA A 102 -9.38 1.38 -3.87
C ALA A 102 -10.85 1.85 -3.87
N ASP A 103 -11.31 2.50 -2.80
CA ASP A 103 -12.63 3.12 -2.75
C ASP A 103 -12.69 4.44 -3.54
N ASP A 104 -13.82 5.15 -3.52
CA ASP A 104 -13.98 6.44 -4.25
C ASP A 104 -13.14 7.59 -3.70
N ASN A 105 -12.58 7.44 -2.49
CA ASN A 105 -11.69 8.42 -1.87
C ASN A 105 -10.22 7.96 -1.95
N ASP A 106 -9.92 6.96 -2.79
CA ASP A 106 -8.62 6.30 -2.88
C ASP A 106 -8.14 5.68 -1.55
N ASN A 107 -9.04 5.32 -0.62
CA ASN A 107 -8.64 4.49 0.50
C ASN A 107 -8.43 3.05 0.02
N ALA A 108 -7.33 2.42 0.45
CA ALA A 108 -7.10 1.01 0.20
C ALA A 108 -7.96 0.17 1.15
N ILE A 109 -8.85 -0.64 0.59
CA ILE A 109 -9.63 -1.65 1.28
C ILE A 109 -8.96 -3.01 1.04
N ILE A 110 -8.47 -3.65 2.09
CA ILE A 110 -7.80 -4.95 2.02
C ILE A 110 -8.59 -5.95 2.84
N ALA A 111 -9.00 -7.06 2.21
CA ALA A 111 -9.64 -8.18 2.89
C ALA A 111 -8.78 -9.42 2.76
N PHE A 112 -8.44 -10.03 3.89
CA PHE A 112 -7.68 -11.29 3.99
C PHE A 112 -8.25 -12.13 5.13
N SER A 113 -7.73 -13.35 5.33
CA SER A 113 -8.07 -14.13 6.51
C SER A 113 -6.87 -14.31 7.42
N ASP A 114 -7.11 -14.38 8.73
CA ASP A 114 -6.10 -14.74 9.72
C ASP A 114 -6.70 -15.57 10.87
N ILE A 115 -5.86 -16.05 11.79
CA ILE A 115 -6.25 -17.03 12.82
C ILE A 115 -6.40 -16.42 14.22
N ARG A 116 -6.50 -15.09 14.32
CA ARG A 116 -6.49 -14.38 15.61
C ARG A 116 -7.63 -14.80 16.56
N ASN A 117 -8.72 -15.36 16.02
CA ASN A 117 -9.91 -15.78 16.76
C ASN A 117 -10.08 -17.30 16.77
N GLY A 118 -9.31 -17.99 17.61
CA GLY A 118 -9.52 -19.42 17.86
C GLY A 118 -8.87 -20.36 16.84
N GLY A 119 -7.84 -19.90 16.11
CA GLY A 119 -6.95 -20.78 15.34
C GLY A 119 -7.44 -21.17 13.94
N ASN A 120 -8.70 -20.86 13.58
CA ASN A 120 -9.21 -21.03 12.22
C ASN A 120 -9.20 -19.69 11.46
N LEU A 121 -9.08 -19.76 10.13
CA LEU A 121 -9.11 -18.57 9.28
C LEU A 121 -10.46 -17.85 9.39
N ASN A 122 -10.42 -16.58 9.78
CA ASN A 122 -11.57 -15.68 9.77
C ASN A 122 -11.30 -14.48 8.87
N PRO A 123 -12.30 -14.01 8.09
CA PRO A 123 -12.15 -12.87 7.22
C PRO A 123 -12.05 -11.59 8.03
N VAL A 124 -10.99 -10.83 7.75
CA VAL A 124 -10.71 -9.52 8.31
C VAL A 124 -10.58 -8.50 7.19
N VAL A 125 -11.01 -7.27 7.45
CA VAL A 125 -10.92 -6.17 6.50
C VAL A 125 -10.32 -4.93 7.14
N TYR A 126 -9.46 -4.27 6.38
CA TYR A 126 -8.81 -3.02 6.75
C TYR A 126 -9.17 -1.94 5.73
N ALA A 127 -9.28 -0.70 6.19
CA ALA A 127 -9.35 0.49 5.36
C ALA A 127 -8.18 1.41 5.72
N ILE A 128 -7.33 1.72 4.74
CA ILE A 128 -6.11 2.51 4.89
C ILE A 128 -6.23 3.76 4.03
N SER A 129 -6.07 4.95 4.62
CA SER A 129 -6.14 6.20 3.88
C SER A 129 -4.96 6.37 2.91
N PRO A 130 -5.04 7.30 1.94
CA PRO A 130 -3.90 7.73 1.13
C PRO A 130 -2.65 8.13 1.93
N THR A 131 -2.84 8.66 3.14
CA THR A 131 -1.77 9.05 4.06
C THR A 131 -1.24 7.91 4.94
N GLY A 132 -1.86 6.73 4.88
CA GLY A 132 -1.45 5.54 5.64
C GLY A 132 -2.16 5.36 6.99
N ASP A 133 -3.25 6.11 7.23
CA ASP A 133 -4.01 6.05 8.47
C ASP A 133 -5.02 4.89 8.45
N PHE A 134 -5.18 4.21 9.58
CA PHE A 134 -6.12 3.10 9.75
C PHE A 134 -7.53 3.61 10.07
N LEU A 135 -8.41 3.62 9.07
CA LEU A 135 -9.74 4.23 9.17
C LEU A 135 -10.73 3.40 10.01
N TRP A 136 -10.51 2.10 10.12
CA TRP A 136 -11.33 1.18 10.93
C TRP A 136 -10.58 0.66 12.16
N GLY A 137 -9.61 1.44 12.65
CA GLY A 137 -8.76 1.10 13.78
C GLY A 137 -7.61 0.15 13.41
N ASN A 138 -6.60 0.09 14.27
CA ASN A 138 -5.34 -0.62 14.02
C ASN A 138 -5.47 -2.14 13.82
N ASN A 139 -6.60 -2.73 14.22
CA ASN A 139 -6.85 -4.17 14.09
C ASN A 139 -7.87 -4.51 13.01
N GLY A 140 -8.33 -3.53 12.22
CA GLY A 140 -9.37 -3.72 11.22
C GLY A 140 -10.68 -4.26 11.82
N ILE A 141 -11.53 -4.81 10.97
CA ILE A 141 -12.82 -5.38 11.32
C ILE A 141 -12.81 -6.87 10.99
N VAL A 142 -13.18 -7.72 11.94
CA VAL A 142 -13.48 -9.13 11.69
C VAL A 142 -14.92 -9.24 11.19
N LEU A 143 -15.15 -9.77 9.99
CA LEU A 143 -16.47 -9.75 9.35
C LEU A 143 -17.43 -10.81 9.92
N ASN A 144 -16.91 -11.97 10.33
CA ASN A 144 -17.71 -13.04 10.92
C ASN A 144 -16.89 -13.84 11.93
N PRO A 145 -16.87 -13.42 13.22
CA PRO A 145 -16.00 -13.97 14.25
C PRO A 145 -16.52 -15.30 14.82
N THR A 146 -16.85 -16.26 13.96
CA THR A 146 -17.15 -17.64 14.35
C THR A 146 -15.87 -18.48 14.32
N THR A 147 -15.91 -19.66 14.94
CA THR A 147 -14.79 -20.61 14.90
C THR A 147 -14.68 -21.36 13.58
N ASP A 148 -15.51 -21.05 12.58
CA ASP A 148 -15.53 -21.76 11.31
C ASP A 148 -14.36 -21.34 10.40
N PHE A 149 -13.95 -22.25 9.54
CA PHE A 149 -12.95 -22.00 8.51
C PHE A 149 -13.53 -21.15 7.36
N GLN A 150 -13.06 -19.90 7.25
CA GLN A 150 -13.59 -18.89 6.32
C GLN A 150 -12.44 -18.20 5.55
N PRO A 151 -11.90 -18.86 4.51
CA PRO A 151 -10.78 -18.37 3.72
C PRO A 151 -11.22 -17.42 2.60
N SER A 152 -10.23 -16.75 2.00
CA SER A 152 -10.34 -16.06 0.71
C SER A 152 -11.53 -15.12 0.55
N PRO A 153 -11.67 -14.10 1.43
CA PRO A 153 -12.66 -13.06 1.23
C PRO A 153 -12.42 -12.33 -0.08
N LYS A 154 -13.51 -11.82 -0.66
CA LYS A 154 -13.52 -11.02 -1.89
C LYS A 154 -14.20 -9.69 -1.65
N LEU A 155 -13.66 -8.67 -2.30
CA LEU A 155 -14.17 -7.32 -2.29
C LEU A 155 -14.87 -7.05 -3.62
N ALA A 156 -15.96 -6.31 -3.56
CA ALA A 156 -16.63 -5.79 -4.73
C ALA A 156 -17.05 -4.36 -4.45
N LYS A 157 -16.87 -3.50 -5.45
CA LYS A 157 -17.38 -2.12 -5.44
C LYS A 157 -18.63 -2.09 -6.30
N ASN A 158 -19.71 -1.52 -5.77
CA ASN A 158 -20.91 -1.27 -6.56
C ASN A 158 -20.61 -0.18 -7.59
N GLN A 159 -21.12 -0.36 -8.81
CA GLN A 159 -21.04 0.64 -9.88
C GLN A 159 -22.02 1.79 -9.65
#